data_AF-A0A354EZL4-F1
#
_entry.id   AF-A0A354EZL4-F1
#
_cell.length_a   1.000
_cell.length_b   1.000
_cell.length_c   1.000
_cell.angle_alpha   90.00
_cell.angle_beta   90.00
_cell.angle_gamma   90.00
#
_symmetry.space_group_name_H-M   'P 1'
#
loop_
_entity.id
_entity.type
_entity.pdbx_description
1 polymer ?
#
loop_
_entity_poly.entity_id
_entity_poly.type
_entity_poly.pdbx_seq_one_letter_code
_entity_poly.pdbx_strand_id
1 'polypeptide(L)'
;MSEKQEQMDWSAWFSTYGMLTAERILARFNIHLPPGELSTAAHDPRSVYFQLLRVPLKNVFNGIILQQAHDYQIYSQKLFIDYLLSGEDTKDKDQPGGIVREDLEQQRTGLIEMGERFQVLETSHQILIAESQATLIALSKDFSSLLKTATDDPGAIVNKLASYVERSEAINIDLRSYRREFYDAILKVTALLELLPDYRTDLQKQAENRETLAFDAQIGEK
;
A
#
# COMPACT_ATOMS: atom_id res chain seq x y z
N MET A 1 -30.96 -5.34 -9.76
CA MET A 1 -30.20 -6.13 -8.78
C MET A 1 -29.17 -5.16 -8.21
N SER A 2 -29.41 -4.64 -7.01
CA SER A 2 -28.56 -3.60 -6.42
C SER A 2 -27.28 -4.25 -5.90
N GLU A 3 -26.16 -4.01 -6.58
CA GLU A 3 -24.84 -4.31 -6.04
C GLU A 3 -24.71 -3.58 -4.70
N LYS A 4 -24.60 -4.34 -3.62
CA LYS A 4 -24.15 -3.80 -2.34
C LYS A 4 -22.67 -3.47 -2.57
N GLN A 5 -22.36 -2.20 -2.76
CA GLN A 5 -21.00 -1.69 -2.56
C GLN A 5 -20.57 -2.12 -1.15
N GLU A 6 -19.62 -3.04 -1.06
CA GLU A 6 -18.95 -3.37 0.21
C GLU A 6 -18.27 -2.09 0.71
N GLN A 7 -18.98 -1.39 1.59
CA GLN A 7 -18.40 -0.32 2.38
C GLN A 7 -17.42 -0.99 3.34
N MET A 8 -16.13 -0.80 3.05
CA MET A 8 -15.01 -1.08 3.95
C MET A 8 -15.42 -0.84 5.41
N ASP A 9 -15.35 -1.86 6.25
CA ASP A 9 -15.77 -1.79 7.65
C ASP A 9 -14.81 -0.87 8.43
N TRP A 10 -15.22 0.40 8.58
CA TRP A 10 -14.45 1.44 9.26
C TRP A 10 -14.36 1.22 10.78
N SER A 11 -15.05 0.24 11.37
CA SER A 11 -15.02 -0.02 12.81
C SER A 11 -13.59 -0.28 13.34
N ALA A 12 -12.72 -0.86 12.52
CA ALA A 12 -11.30 -1.09 12.83
C ALA A 12 -10.46 0.22 12.91
N TRP A 13 -10.91 1.31 12.27
CA TRP A 13 -10.19 2.58 12.25
C TRP A 13 -10.40 3.42 13.52
N PHE A 14 -11.43 3.17 14.33
CA PHE A 14 -11.72 4.00 15.51
C PHE A 14 -10.90 3.63 16.75
N SER A 15 -9.75 3.00 16.55
CA SER A 15 -8.69 2.96 17.55
C SER A 15 -8.15 4.36 17.84
N THR A 16 -7.44 4.53 18.96
CA THR A 16 -6.74 5.77 19.31
C THR A 16 -5.86 6.29 18.16
N TYR A 17 -5.28 5.39 17.36
CA TYR A 17 -4.45 5.73 16.22
C TYR A 17 -5.23 6.33 15.04
N GLY A 18 -6.39 5.77 14.69
CA GLY A 18 -7.18 6.32 13.59
C GLY A 18 -7.89 7.61 13.98
N MET A 19 -8.25 7.80 15.25
CA MET A 19 -8.73 9.10 15.76
C MET A 19 -7.65 10.19 15.65
N LEU A 20 -6.41 9.88 16.04
CA LEU A 20 -5.28 10.81 15.87
C LEU A 20 -5.00 11.08 14.38
N THR A 21 -5.11 10.07 13.53
CA THR A 21 -4.94 10.21 12.08
C THR A 21 -6.01 11.11 11.48
N ALA A 22 -7.28 10.90 11.83
CA ALA A 22 -8.40 11.73 11.39
C ALA A 22 -8.24 13.18 11.86
N GLU A 23 -7.86 13.40 13.13
CA GLU A 23 -7.57 14.72 13.67
C GLU A 23 -6.47 15.43 12.87
N ARG A 24 -5.35 14.74 12.61
CA ARG A 24 -4.23 15.31 11.83
C ARG A 24 -4.61 15.63 10.39
N ILE A 25 -5.44 14.80 9.76
CA ILE A 25 -5.94 15.06 8.40
C ILE A 25 -6.83 16.31 8.40
N LEU A 26 -7.79 16.40 9.32
CA LEU A 26 -8.67 17.58 9.43
C LEU A 26 -7.88 18.85 9.76
N ALA A 27 -6.85 18.75 10.60
CA ALA A 27 -5.97 19.87 10.91
C ALA A 27 -5.26 20.43 9.67
N ARG A 28 -4.90 19.58 8.68
CA ARG A 28 -4.36 20.06 7.38
C ARG A 28 -5.36 20.87 6.57
N PHE A 29 -6.65 20.66 6.81
CA PHE A 29 -7.74 21.44 6.23
C PHE A 29 -8.12 22.66 7.08
N ASN A 30 -7.36 22.95 8.15
CA ASN A 30 -7.63 23.97 9.16
C ASN A 30 -8.95 23.72 9.94
N ILE A 31 -9.38 22.46 10.02
CA ILE A 31 -10.58 22.04 10.75
C ILE A 31 -10.13 21.43 12.08
N HIS A 32 -10.60 22.01 13.18
CA HIS A 32 -10.33 21.52 14.54
C HIS A 32 -11.66 21.21 15.21
N LEU A 33 -11.90 19.93 15.51
CA LEU A 33 -13.11 19.47 16.18
C LEU A 33 -12.79 19.09 17.63
N PRO A 34 -13.69 19.38 18.59
CA PRO A 34 -13.61 18.83 19.93
C PRO A 34 -13.59 17.29 19.90
N PRO A 35 -12.93 16.60 20.85
CA PRO A 35 -12.80 15.14 20.83
C PRO A 35 -14.13 14.36 20.70
N GLY A 36 -15.20 14.83 21.35
CA GLY A 36 -16.53 14.22 21.26
C GLY A 36 -17.20 14.40 19.89
N GLU A 37 -16.94 15.54 19.23
CA GLU A 37 -17.47 15.82 17.89
C GLU A 37 -16.65 15.11 16.82
N LEU A 38 -15.33 15.00 16.97
CA LEU A 38 -14.46 14.25 16.07
C LEU A 38 -14.91 12.80 15.94
N SER A 39 -15.23 12.15 17.07
CA SER A 39 -15.71 10.77 17.08
C SER A 39 -17.01 10.64 16.28
N THR A 40 -17.98 11.51 16.56
CA THR A 40 -19.28 11.50 15.87
C THR A 40 -19.11 11.79 14.38
N ALA A 41 -18.30 12.78 14.05
CA ALA A 41 -18.05 13.25 12.69
C ALA A 41 -17.30 12.23 11.83
N ALA A 42 -16.46 11.39 12.45
CA ALA A 42 -15.72 10.33 11.78
C ALA A 42 -16.52 9.02 11.66
N HIS A 43 -17.60 8.82 12.44
CA HIS A 43 -18.46 7.63 12.33
C HIS A 43 -19.70 7.83 11.47
N ASP A 44 -20.19 9.06 11.31
CA ASP A 44 -21.42 9.33 10.56
C ASP A 44 -21.13 9.48 9.06
N PRO A 45 -21.57 8.55 8.18
CA PRO A 45 -21.36 8.66 6.74
C PRO A 45 -22.02 9.89 6.11
N ARG A 46 -23.00 10.49 6.80
CA ARG A 46 -23.71 11.70 6.35
C ARG A 46 -22.98 12.97 6.76
N SER A 47 -22.00 12.87 7.65
CA SER A 47 -21.16 14.00 8.05
C SER A 47 -20.30 14.49 6.89
N VAL A 48 -20.26 15.81 6.69
CA VAL A 48 -19.34 16.43 5.71
C VAL A 48 -17.89 16.13 6.07
N TYR A 49 -17.56 16.06 7.36
CA TYR A 49 -16.22 15.69 7.82
C TYR A 49 -15.86 14.26 7.47
N PHE A 50 -16.82 13.33 7.54
CA PHE A 50 -16.62 11.96 7.09
C PHE A 50 -16.28 11.91 5.60
N GLN A 51 -17.00 12.68 4.78
CA GLN A 51 -16.74 12.75 3.34
C GLN A 51 -15.36 13.33 3.02
N LEU A 52 -14.91 14.34 3.78
CA LEU A 52 -13.55 14.90 3.64
C LEU A 52 -12.46 13.91 4.08
N LEU A 53 -12.75 13.06 5.06
CA LEU A 53 -11.82 12.04 5.56
C LEU A 53 -11.72 10.80 4.68
N ARG A 54 -12.79 10.46 3.95
CA ARG A 54 -12.91 9.20 3.19
C ARG A 54 -11.73 8.93 2.25
N VAL A 55 -11.35 9.91 1.42
CA VAL A 55 -10.26 9.75 0.44
C VAL A 55 -8.89 9.71 1.11
N PRO A 56 -8.52 10.66 2.00
CA PRO A 56 -7.24 10.60 2.72
C PRO A 56 -7.05 9.30 3.52
N LEU A 57 -8.08 8.82 4.22
CA LEU A 57 -7.96 7.59 5.01
C LEU A 57 -7.73 6.36 4.13
N LYS A 58 -8.42 6.25 2.98
CA LYS A 58 -8.13 5.20 1.98
C LYS A 58 -6.70 5.28 1.46
N ASN A 59 -6.19 6.47 1.19
CA ASN A 59 -4.80 6.64 0.74
C ASN A 59 -3.78 6.29 1.83
N VAL A 60 -4.07 6.59 3.11
CA VAL A 60 -3.24 6.13 4.24
C VAL A 60 -3.24 4.60 4.29
N PHE A 61 -4.39 3.96 4.12
CA PHE A 61 -4.49 2.51 4.06
C PHE A 61 -3.67 1.91 2.93
N ASN A 62 -3.80 2.47 1.72
CA ASN A 62 -2.99 2.08 0.57
C ASN A 62 -1.50 2.27 0.84
N GLY A 63 -1.11 3.33 1.56
CA GLY A 63 0.27 3.55 2.00
C GLY A 63 0.82 2.41 2.86
N ILE A 64 0.00 1.84 3.75
CA ILE A 64 0.41 0.69 4.58
C ILE A 64 0.67 -0.53 3.71
N ILE A 65 -0.26 -0.87 2.80
CA ILE A 65 -0.10 -2.03 1.90
C ILE A 65 1.08 -1.83 0.94
N LEU A 66 1.25 -0.61 0.44
CA LEU A 66 2.38 -0.23 -0.41
C LEU A 66 3.70 -0.46 0.32
N GLN A 67 3.80 -0.03 1.58
CA GLN A 67 5.01 -0.26 2.38
C GLN A 67 5.30 -1.76 2.56
N GLN A 68 4.29 -2.57 2.85
CA GLN A 68 4.47 -4.02 2.96
C GLN A 68 4.96 -4.67 1.65
N ALA A 69 4.38 -4.27 0.52
CA ALA A 69 4.82 -4.76 -0.80
C ALA A 69 6.26 -4.33 -1.10
N HIS A 70 6.62 -3.09 -0.76
CA HIS A 70 7.97 -2.56 -0.90
C HIS A 70 8.98 -3.28 0.02
N ASP A 71 8.60 -3.61 1.25
CA ASP A 71 9.47 -4.37 2.16
C ASP A 71 9.73 -5.78 1.62
N TYR A 72 8.73 -6.44 1.00
CA TYR A 72 8.94 -7.69 0.27
C TYR A 72 9.84 -7.53 -0.97
N GLN A 73 9.67 -6.46 -1.74
CA GLN A 73 10.55 -6.15 -2.87
C GLN A 73 12.01 -6.01 -2.41
N ILE A 74 12.26 -5.22 -1.36
CA ILE A 74 13.59 -5.02 -0.78
C ILE A 74 14.18 -6.35 -0.33
N TYR A 75 13.40 -7.16 0.38
CA TYR A 75 13.88 -8.47 0.84
C TYR A 75 14.27 -9.37 -0.34
N SER A 76 13.45 -9.42 -1.38
CA SER A 76 13.74 -10.16 -2.61
C SER A 76 15.05 -9.69 -3.27
N GLN A 77 15.25 -8.38 -3.34
CA GLN A 77 16.49 -7.79 -3.88
C GLN A 77 17.71 -8.16 -3.02
N LYS A 78 17.58 -8.14 -1.70
CA LYS A 78 18.65 -8.55 -0.78
C LYS A 78 19.05 -10.01 -0.96
N LEU A 79 18.09 -10.91 -1.17
CA LEU A 79 18.38 -12.32 -1.49
C LEU A 79 19.25 -12.44 -2.75
N PHE A 80 18.91 -11.69 -3.81
CA PHE A 80 19.71 -11.69 -5.03
C PHE A 80 21.07 -11.03 -4.87
N ILE A 81 21.18 -9.94 -4.10
CA ILE A 81 22.48 -9.32 -3.79
C ILE A 81 23.39 -10.33 -3.10
N ASP A 82 22.87 -11.05 -2.10
CA ASP A 82 23.64 -12.05 -1.36
C ASP A 82 24.05 -13.24 -2.24
N TYR A 83 23.16 -13.66 -3.14
CA TYR A 83 23.46 -14.67 -4.15
C TYR A 83 24.57 -14.21 -5.12
N LEU A 84 24.46 -13.02 -5.71
CA LEU A 84 25.43 -12.50 -6.67
C LEU A 84 26.80 -12.25 -6.02
N LEU A 85 26.83 -11.78 -4.77
CA LEU A 85 28.08 -11.58 -4.04
C LEU A 85 28.77 -12.88 -3.64
N SER A 86 28.06 -14.02 -3.63
CA SER A 86 28.66 -15.33 -3.38
C SER A 86 29.50 -15.84 -4.56
N GLY A 87 29.36 -15.24 -5.75
CA GLY A 87 30.05 -15.65 -6.97
C GLY A 87 29.51 -16.94 -7.59
N GLU A 88 28.42 -17.49 -7.05
CA GLU A 88 27.77 -18.70 -7.57
C GLU A 88 27.25 -18.50 -9.00
N ASP A 89 26.88 -17.28 -9.37
CA ASP A 89 26.44 -16.88 -10.70
C ASP A 89 27.54 -16.99 -11.77
N THR A 90 28.81 -16.92 -11.37
CA THR A 90 29.97 -17.00 -12.28
C THR A 90 30.36 -18.43 -12.66
N LYS A 91 29.73 -19.44 -12.06
CA LYS A 91 30.00 -20.86 -12.34
C LYS A 91 29.44 -21.29 -13.69
N ASP A 92 30.16 -22.20 -14.34
CA ASP A 92 29.80 -22.69 -15.67
C ASP A 92 28.44 -23.43 -15.65
N LYS A 93 27.75 -23.43 -16.79
CA LYS A 93 26.45 -24.08 -16.98
C LYS A 93 26.56 -25.60 -16.86
N ASP A 94 27.71 -26.16 -17.20
CA ASP A 94 27.99 -27.60 -17.11
C ASP A 94 28.31 -28.06 -15.68
N GLN A 95 28.49 -27.14 -14.73
CA GLN A 95 28.69 -27.48 -13.32
C GLN A 95 27.36 -27.81 -12.61
N PRO A 96 27.38 -28.63 -11.54
CA PRO A 96 26.20 -28.91 -10.73
C PRO A 96 25.45 -27.62 -10.34
N GLY A 97 24.12 -27.63 -10.45
CA GLY A 97 23.28 -26.46 -10.20
C GLY A 97 23.07 -25.53 -11.41
N GLY A 98 23.59 -25.85 -12.60
CA GLY A 98 23.44 -25.00 -13.79
C GLY A 98 22.00 -24.63 -14.15
N ILE A 99 21.06 -25.59 -14.08
CA ILE A 99 19.63 -25.35 -14.31
C ILE A 99 19.05 -24.40 -13.26
N VAL A 100 19.39 -24.61 -11.98
CA VAL A 100 18.92 -23.77 -10.86
C VAL A 100 19.44 -22.34 -11.00
N ARG A 101 20.68 -22.15 -11.48
CA ARG A 101 21.25 -20.82 -11.77
C ARG A 101 20.51 -20.11 -12.91
N GLU A 102 20.11 -20.85 -13.95
CA GLU A 102 19.30 -20.30 -15.04
C GLU A 102 17.90 -19.88 -14.55
N ASP A 103 17.24 -20.72 -13.75
CA ASP A 103 15.95 -20.38 -13.14
C ASP A 103 16.05 -19.17 -12.22
N LEU A 104 17.14 -19.05 -11.42
CA LEU A 104 17.41 -17.89 -10.59
C LEU A 104 17.59 -16.61 -11.40
N GLU A 105 18.29 -16.68 -12.53
CA GLU A 105 18.46 -15.53 -13.43
C GLU A 105 17.13 -15.11 -14.08
N GLN A 106 16.28 -16.09 -14.41
CA GLN A 106 14.92 -15.80 -14.86
C GLN A 106 14.09 -15.13 -13.77
N GLN A 107 14.16 -15.61 -12.51
CA GLN A 107 13.49 -14.97 -11.38
C GLN A 107 14.04 -13.54 -11.14
N ARG A 108 15.35 -13.32 -11.30
CA ARG A 108 15.99 -12.00 -11.15
C ARG A 108 15.45 -11.01 -12.18
N THR A 109 15.38 -11.43 -13.45
CA THR A 109 14.86 -10.61 -14.54
C THR A 109 13.39 -10.28 -14.32
N GLY A 110 12.58 -11.28 -13.94
CA GLY A 110 11.17 -11.07 -13.60
C GLY A 110 10.97 -10.12 -12.40
N LEU A 111 11.84 -10.18 -11.39
CA LEU A 111 11.82 -9.27 -10.24
C LEU A 111 12.11 -7.82 -10.66
N ILE A 112 13.04 -7.60 -11.59
CA ILE A 112 13.34 -6.26 -12.13
C ILE A 112 12.11 -5.69 -12.85
N GLU A 113 11.53 -6.45 -13.78
CA GLU A 113 10.33 -6.04 -14.52
C GLU A 113 9.14 -5.78 -13.59
N MET A 114 8.95 -6.61 -12.56
CA MET A 114 7.95 -6.40 -11.54
C MET A 114 8.22 -5.13 -10.73
N GLY A 115 9.48 -4.86 -10.38
CA GLY A 115 9.89 -3.64 -9.68
C GLY A 115 9.62 -2.37 -10.47
N GLU A 116 9.88 -2.37 -11.78
CA GLU A 116 9.58 -1.24 -12.67
C GLU A 116 8.09 -0.95 -12.75
N ARG A 117 7.26 -1.99 -12.92
CA ARG A 117 5.79 -1.83 -12.94
C ARG A 117 5.25 -1.37 -11.58
N PHE A 118 5.82 -1.87 -10.48
CA PHE A 118 5.46 -1.44 -9.12
C PHE A 118 5.83 0.04 -8.88
N GLN A 119 6.99 0.51 -9.39
CA GLN A 119 7.39 1.91 -9.29
C GLN A 119 6.38 2.85 -9.98
N VAL A 120 5.84 2.44 -11.14
CA VAL A 120 4.79 3.20 -11.84
C VAL A 120 3.53 3.31 -11.00
N LEU A 121 3.15 2.23 -10.30
CA LEU A 121 2.01 2.23 -9.38
C LEU A 121 2.25 3.15 -8.17
N GLU A 122 3.45 3.15 -7.61
CA GLU A 122 3.83 4.06 -6.52
C GLU A 122 3.71 5.53 -6.95
N THR A 123 4.26 5.87 -8.13
CA THR A 123 4.13 7.23 -8.68
C THR A 123 2.67 7.59 -8.90
N SER A 124 1.85 6.66 -9.41
CA SER A 124 0.42 6.88 -9.61
C SER A 124 -0.31 7.14 -8.29
N HIS A 125 0.08 6.45 -7.21
CA HIS A 125 -0.45 6.68 -5.88
C HIS A 125 -0.05 8.05 -5.31
N GLN A 126 1.21 8.45 -5.48
CA GLN A 126 1.69 9.78 -5.06
C GLN A 126 0.95 10.91 -5.79
N ILE A 127 0.73 10.76 -7.11
CA ILE A 127 -0.06 11.70 -7.91
C ILE A 127 -1.49 11.77 -7.38
N LEU A 128 -2.13 10.62 -7.13
CA LEU A 128 -3.49 10.56 -6.58
C LEU A 128 -3.59 11.29 -5.22
N ILE A 129 -2.61 11.09 -4.33
CA ILE A 129 -2.55 11.79 -3.04
C ILE A 129 -2.44 13.30 -3.25
N ALA A 130 -1.54 13.74 -4.12
CA ALA A 130 -1.32 15.17 -4.38
C ALA A 130 -2.57 15.85 -4.97
N GLU A 131 -3.17 15.24 -5.98
CA GLU A 131 -4.40 15.73 -6.63
C GLU A 131 -5.56 15.78 -5.63
N SER A 132 -5.83 14.68 -4.93
CA SER A 132 -6.94 14.61 -3.97
C SER A 132 -6.75 15.59 -2.81
N GLN A 133 -5.54 15.74 -2.27
CA GLN A 133 -5.27 16.73 -1.23
C GLN A 133 -5.44 18.16 -1.73
N ALA A 134 -4.97 18.48 -2.93
CA ALA A 134 -5.15 19.82 -3.50
C ALA A 134 -6.65 20.16 -3.64
N THR A 135 -7.45 19.23 -4.14
CA THR A 135 -8.91 19.41 -4.25
C THR A 135 -9.56 19.53 -2.88
N LEU A 136 -9.20 18.69 -1.91
CA LEU A 136 -9.76 18.75 -0.55
C LEU A 136 -9.41 20.05 0.18
N ILE A 137 -8.19 20.56 0.02
CA ILE A 137 -7.77 21.86 0.57
C ILE A 137 -8.54 23.01 -0.11
N ALA A 138 -8.74 22.94 -1.43
CA ALA A 138 -9.55 23.94 -2.13
C ALA A 138 -10.99 23.94 -1.62
N LEU A 139 -11.58 22.75 -1.45
CA LEU A 139 -12.90 22.58 -0.85
C LEU A 139 -12.93 23.11 0.59
N SER A 140 -11.92 22.83 1.42
CA SER A 140 -11.89 23.28 2.82
C SER A 140 -11.66 24.78 2.98
N LYS A 141 -11.10 25.48 1.99
CA LYS A 141 -11.04 26.96 2.02
C LYS A 141 -12.42 27.59 1.79
N ASP A 142 -13.24 26.91 0.99
CA ASP A 142 -14.63 27.27 0.72
C ASP A 142 -15.59 26.69 1.78
N PHE A 143 -15.09 26.23 2.94
CA PHE A 143 -15.89 25.52 3.94
C PHE A 143 -17.15 26.27 4.42
N SER A 144 -17.10 27.61 4.45
CA SER A 144 -18.25 28.46 4.80
C SER A 144 -19.32 28.53 3.72
N SER A 145 -18.95 28.43 2.43
CA SER A 145 -19.89 28.31 1.31
C SER A 145 -20.32 26.85 1.09
N LEU A 146 -19.46 25.88 1.43
CA LEU A 146 -19.78 24.45 1.48
C LEU A 146 -20.79 24.12 2.57
N LEU A 147 -20.72 24.70 3.77
CA LEU A 147 -21.77 24.50 4.78
C LEU A 147 -23.13 25.04 4.30
N LYS A 148 -23.14 26.08 3.47
CA LYS A 148 -24.35 26.64 2.82
C LYS A 148 -24.83 25.83 1.62
N THR A 149 -23.95 25.14 0.90
CA THR A 149 -24.32 24.32 -0.28
C THR A 149 -24.53 22.85 0.05
N ALA A 150 -23.87 22.31 1.08
CA ALA A 150 -24.07 20.97 1.62
C ALA A 150 -25.37 20.87 2.44
N THR A 151 -25.90 22.00 2.93
CA THR A 151 -27.27 22.07 3.43
C THR A 151 -28.31 21.97 2.31
N ASP A 152 -27.93 22.25 1.05
CA ASP A 152 -28.81 22.20 -0.12
C ASP A 152 -28.61 20.93 -1.00
N ASP A 153 -27.40 20.37 -1.11
CA ASP A 153 -27.09 19.09 -1.77
C ASP A 153 -25.82 18.41 -1.21
N PRO A 154 -25.96 17.48 -0.25
CA PRO A 154 -24.84 16.67 0.27
C PRO A 154 -24.12 15.82 -0.79
N GLY A 155 -24.76 15.54 -1.93
CA GLY A 155 -24.22 14.73 -3.02
C GLY A 155 -23.12 15.44 -3.83
N ALA A 156 -23.06 16.76 -3.80
CA ALA A 156 -22.09 17.53 -4.59
C ALA A 156 -20.63 17.26 -4.19
N ILE A 157 -20.35 17.12 -2.89
CA ILE A 157 -19.00 16.76 -2.39
C ILE A 157 -18.69 15.31 -2.74
N VAL A 158 -19.66 14.41 -2.55
CA VAL A 158 -19.53 12.98 -2.85
C VAL A 158 -19.18 12.78 -4.33
N ASN A 159 -19.87 13.46 -5.24
CA ASN A 159 -19.64 13.37 -6.68
C ASN A 159 -18.25 13.88 -7.08
N LYS A 160 -17.77 14.96 -6.45
CA LYS A 160 -16.41 15.49 -6.70
C LYS A 160 -15.31 14.53 -6.21
N LEU A 161 -15.59 13.78 -5.14
CA LEU A 161 -14.62 12.85 -4.55
C LEU A 161 -14.75 11.41 -5.08
N ALA A 162 -15.86 11.07 -5.76
CA ALA A 162 -16.15 9.73 -6.24
C ALA A 162 -15.03 9.16 -7.12
N SER A 163 -14.53 9.96 -8.08
CA SER A 163 -13.43 9.53 -8.96
C SER A 163 -12.13 9.25 -8.20
N TYR A 164 -11.84 9.98 -7.12
CA TYR A 164 -10.69 9.70 -6.27
C TYR A 164 -10.87 8.44 -5.43
N VAL A 165 -12.09 8.17 -4.96
CA VAL A 165 -12.40 6.91 -4.27
C VAL A 165 -12.22 5.72 -5.19
N GLU A 166 -12.74 5.79 -6.42
CA GLU A 166 -12.59 4.72 -7.43
C GLU A 166 -11.13 4.48 -7.80
N ARG A 167 -10.36 5.54 -8.06
CA ARG A 167 -8.91 5.43 -8.32
C ARG A 167 -8.14 4.86 -7.13
N SER A 168 -8.50 5.27 -5.91
CA SER A 168 -7.88 4.75 -4.68
C SER A 168 -8.17 3.26 -4.50
N GLU A 169 -9.37 2.80 -4.85
CA GLU A 169 -9.75 1.39 -4.82
C GLU A 169 -9.02 0.57 -5.88
N ALA A 170 -8.89 1.10 -7.11
CA ALA A 170 -8.11 0.45 -8.16
C ALA A 170 -6.64 0.25 -7.74
N ILE A 171 -6.00 1.30 -7.19
CA ILE A 171 -4.65 1.21 -6.65
C ILE A 171 -4.58 0.19 -5.51
N ASN A 172 -5.59 0.14 -4.65
CA ASN A 172 -5.64 -0.84 -3.56
C ASN A 172 -5.63 -2.29 -4.07
N ILE A 173 -6.41 -2.59 -5.11
CA ILE A 173 -6.43 -3.91 -5.75
C ILE A 173 -5.04 -4.25 -6.31
N ASP A 174 -4.42 -3.33 -7.03
CA ASP A 174 -3.11 -3.54 -7.63
C ASP A 174 -2.02 -3.75 -6.57
N LEU A 175 -2.00 -2.93 -5.51
CA LEU A 175 -1.05 -3.05 -4.40
C LEU A 175 -1.15 -4.41 -3.70
N ARG A 176 -2.37 -4.93 -3.51
CA ARG A 176 -2.59 -6.27 -2.97
C ARG A 176 -2.12 -7.37 -3.92
N SER A 177 -2.22 -7.16 -5.24
CA SER A 177 -1.63 -8.08 -6.22
C SER A 177 -0.11 -8.11 -6.10
N TYR A 178 0.54 -6.94 -6.15
CA TYR A 178 1.99 -6.84 -6.04
C TYR A 178 2.52 -7.40 -4.72
N ARG A 179 1.85 -7.15 -3.59
CA ARG A 179 2.24 -7.74 -2.30
C ARG A 179 2.30 -9.27 -2.37
N ARG A 180 1.33 -9.91 -3.03
CA ARG A 180 1.29 -11.37 -3.24
C ARG A 180 2.36 -11.82 -4.23
N GLU A 181 2.51 -11.13 -5.34
CA GLU A 181 3.52 -11.47 -6.37
C GLU A 181 4.94 -11.39 -5.82
N PHE A 182 5.27 -10.35 -5.05
CA PHE A 182 6.56 -10.24 -4.37
C PHE A 182 6.76 -11.35 -3.34
N TYR A 183 5.73 -11.67 -2.54
CA TYR A 183 5.80 -12.78 -1.59
C TYR A 183 6.06 -14.12 -2.27
N ASP A 184 5.34 -14.43 -3.35
CA ASP A 184 5.52 -15.64 -4.14
C ASP A 184 6.93 -15.71 -4.77
N ALA A 185 7.46 -14.57 -5.22
CA ALA A 185 8.83 -14.48 -5.72
C ALA A 185 9.86 -14.81 -4.62
N ILE A 186 9.67 -14.28 -3.39
CA ILE A 186 10.52 -14.62 -2.24
C ILE A 186 10.54 -16.13 -1.99
N LEU A 187 9.36 -16.77 -1.99
CA LEU A 187 9.25 -18.21 -1.75
C LEU A 187 9.99 -19.01 -2.83
N LYS A 188 9.78 -18.67 -4.11
CA LYS A 188 10.44 -19.33 -5.24
C LYS A 188 11.96 -19.19 -5.18
N VAL A 189 12.44 -17.97 -4.98
CA VAL A 189 13.89 -17.67 -4.92
C VAL A 189 14.52 -18.40 -3.73
N THR A 190 13.88 -18.37 -2.56
CA THR A 190 14.40 -19.08 -1.38
C THR A 190 14.51 -20.58 -1.63
N ALA A 191 13.49 -21.19 -2.24
CA ALA A 191 13.51 -22.62 -2.59
C ALA A 191 14.62 -22.95 -3.60
N LEU A 192 14.85 -22.09 -4.61
CA LEU A 192 15.92 -22.27 -5.58
C LEU A 192 17.31 -22.15 -4.93
N LEU A 193 17.50 -21.18 -4.03
CA LEU A 193 18.76 -21.00 -3.32
C LEU A 193 19.13 -22.20 -2.45
N GLU A 194 18.15 -22.90 -1.87
CA GLU A 194 18.37 -24.12 -1.09
C GLU A 194 18.83 -25.32 -1.94
N LEU A 195 18.55 -25.31 -3.25
CA LEU A 195 18.94 -26.37 -4.18
C LEU A 195 20.37 -26.22 -4.73
N LEU A 196 21.02 -25.08 -4.47
CA LEU A 196 22.39 -24.85 -4.91
C LEU A 196 23.40 -25.61 -4.02
N PRO A 197 24.32 -26.39 -4.61
CA PRO A 197 25.18 -27.31 -3.85
C PRO A 197 26.20 -26.61 -2.95
N ASP A 198 26.74 -25.48 -3.42
CA ASP A 198 27.82 -24.75 -2.75
C ASP A 198 27.36 -23.45 -2.09
N TYR A 199 26.10 -23.06 -2.31
CA TYR A 199 25.54 -21.86 -1.69
C TYR A 199 25.14 -22.16 -0.25
N ARG A 200 25.57 -21.29 0.67
CA ARG A 200 25.18 -21.35 2.08
C ARG A 200 24.68 -19.99 2.48
N THR A 201 23.44 -19.96 2.94
CA THR A 201 22.86 -18.71 3.39
C THR A 201 23.33 -18.35 4.79
N ASP A 202 23.67 -17.07 4.98
CA ASP A 202 23.94 -16.52 6.30
C ASP A 202 22.62 -16.37 7.07
N LEU A 203 22.42 -17.27 8.04
CA LEU A 203 21.21 -17.32 8.87
C LEU A 203 21.04 -16.08 9.75
N GLN A 204 22.12 -15.44 10.18
CA GLN A 204 22.05 -14.23 10.99
C GLN A 204 21.57 -13.06 10.13
N LYS A 205 22.20 -12.87 8.97
CA LYS A 205 21.82 -11.82 8.02
C LYS A 205 20.39 -12.02 7.50
N GLN A 206 19.96 -13.27 7.31
CA GLN A 206 18.57 -13.57 6.98
C GLN A 206 17.59 -13.19 8.10
N ALA A 207 17.92 -13.47 9.35
CA ALA A 207 17.07 -13.12 10.49
C ALA A 207 16.90 -11.61 10.60
N GLU A 208 18.00 -10.85 10.50
CA GLU A 208 17.99 -9.37 10.48
C GLU A 208 17.14 -8.84 9.31
N ASN A 209 17.30 -9.41 8.12
CA ASN A 209 16.53 -9.00 6.95
C ASN A 209 15.03 -9.36 7.02
N ARG A 210 14.65 -10.37 7.82
CA ARG A 210 13.25 -10.79 8.02
C ARG A 210 12.54 -9.99 9.10
N GLU A 211 13.26 -9.27 9.96
CA GLU A 211 12.66 -8.45 11.02
C GLU A 211 11.69 -7.41 10.45
N THR A 212 12.04 -6.80 9.30
CA THR A 212 11.18 -5.84 8.60
C THR A 212 9.94 -6.47 7.96
N LEU A 213 9.86 -7.80 7.89
CA LEU A 213 8.73 -8.54 7.33
C LEU A 213 7.73 -9.01 8.38
N ALA A 214 7.92 -8.64 9.65
CA ALA A 214 7.03 -8.97 10.75
C ALA A 214 5.77 -8.08 10.74
N PHE A 215 4.92 -8.27 9.73
CA PHE A 215 3.63 -7.58 9.60
C PHE A 215 2.50 -8.55 9.24
N ASP A 216 1.26 -8.13 9.49
CA ASP A 216 0.08 -8.90 9.11
C ASP A 216 -0.17 -8.77 7.59
N ALA A 217 0.02 -9.88 6.88
CA ALA A 217 -0.17 -9.98 5.43
C ALA A 217 -1.65 -10.00 5.01
N GLN A 218 -2.59 -10.22 5.93
CA GLN A 218 -4.04 -10.25 5.65
C GLN A 218 -4.70 -8.86 5.74
N ILE A 219 -3.93 -7.82 6.09
CA ILE A 219 -4.43 -6.45 6.09
C ILE A 219 -4.98 -6.10 4.69
N GLY A 220 -6.25 -5.74 4.64
CA GLY A 220 -6.95 -5.30 3.41
C GLY A 220 -7.54 -6.42 2.55
N GLU A 221 -7.62 -7.65 3.06
CA GLU A 221 -8.28 -8.76 2.34
C GLU A 221 -9.79 -8.89 2.65
N LYS A 222 -10.35 -8.00 3.49
CA LYS A 222 -11.77 -7.93 3.84
C LYS A 222 -12.44 -6.67 3.31
#